data_AF-A0AAU1ATM2-F1
#
_entry.id   AF-A0AAU1ATM2-F1
#
_cell.length_a   1.000
_cell.length_b   1.000
_cell.length_c   1.000
_cell.angle_alpha   90.00
_cell.angle_beta   90.00
_cell.angle_gamma   90.00
#
_symmetry.space_group_name_H-M   'P 1'
#
loop_
_entity.id
_entity.type
_entity.pdbx_description
1 polymer ?
#
loop_
_entity_poly.entity_id
_entity_poly.type
_entity_poly.pdbx_seq_one_letter_code
_entity_poly.pdbx_strand_id
1 'polypeptide(L)'
;MSSTDESLAAASAAAGGETGGDAGAETGREAIVRAARRAFTLRPYAEVTMRGIAADAGVSPSLIVKRFGSKEALFNTVADFRAAADELFAAEPSALGRHLVLTMVELRDRFRGDPLLRVVFSLGIEDERTLLRARFREQVTDRLATALTGPDTRLRAELIAGQLLGLGATLSLHRPDGAGSHAGAERLADLYAPGLQRLIDGP
;
A
#
# COMPACT_ATOMS: atom_id res chain seq x y z
N MET A 1 -13.52 50.33 50.41
CA MET A 1 -12.22 51.02 50.66
C MET A 1 -11.20 49.96 50.97
N SER A 2 -10.25 49.78 50.04
CA SER A 2 -8.92 49.14 50.19
C SER A 2 -8.84 47.71 50.78
N SER A 3 -8.10 46.76 50.21
CA SER A 3 -6.98 46.86 49.28
C SER A 3 -6.87 45.57 48.47
N THR A 4 -6.70 45.77 47.17
CA THR A 4 -5.90 44.94 46.27
C THR A 4 -4.51 44.78 46.85
N ASP A 5 -3.99 43.55 46.97
CA ASP A 5 -2.64 43.13 46.53
C ASP A 5 -2.32 41.74 47.15
N GLU A 6 -2.47 40.67 46.37
CA GLU A 6 -1.55 39.53 46.46
C GLU A 6 -1.58 38.75 45.14
N SER A 7 -0.93 39.37 44.16
CA SER A 7 -0.57 38.77 42.88
C SER A 7 0.74 37.97 43.04
N LEU A 8 0.83 36.82 42.35
CA LEU A 8 1.97 35.89 42.21
C LEU A 8 2.34 34.99 43.41
N ALA A 9 1.92 33.72 43.36
CA ALA A 9 2.80 32.53 43.27
C ALA A 9 2.10 31.25 43.75
N ALA A 10 1.46 30.51 42.84
CA ALA A 10 1.20 29.07 43.03
C ALA A 10 0.98 28.41 41.66
N ALA A 11 2.05 28.31 40.87
CA ALA A 11 2.10 27.46 39.69
C ALA A 11 2.47 26.03 40.11
N SER A 12 1.49 25.15 40.25
CA SER A 12 1.67 23.71 40.08
C SER A 12 0.33 22.96 40.05
N ALA A 13 0.22 22.04 39.10
CA ALA A 13 -0.67 20.88 39.05
C ALA A 13 -2.16 21.09 38.74
N ALA A 14 -2.50 21.02 37.44
CA ALA A 14 -3.59 20.18 36.95
C ALA A 14 -3.40 19.90 35.45
N ALA A 15 -2.56 18.91 35.16
CA ALA A 15 -2.57 18.22 33.88
C ALA A 15 -3.74 17.21 33.87
N GLY A 16 -4.41 17.10 32.72
CA GLY A 16 -5.36 16.02 32.43
C GLY A 16 -6.66 16.55 31.82
N GLY A 17 -7.00 16.28 30.56
CA GLY A 17 -6.33 15.47 29.57
C GLY A 17 -6.87 15.85 28.20
N GLU A 18 -5.96 16.18 27.30
CA GLU A 18 -6.20 16.11 25.87
C GLU A 18 -6.04 14.63 25.47
N THR A 19 -7.12 14.01 25.00
CA THR A 19 -7.03 12.83 24.13
C THR A 19 -8.00 13.03 22.98
N GLY A 20 -7.60 13.92 22.07
CA GLY A 20 -7.95 13.78 20.67
C GLY A 20 -7.16 12.62 20.06
N GLY A 21 -7.83 11.81 19.25
CA GLY A 21 -7.19 10.99 18.22
C GLY A 21 -7.29 9.48 18.40
N ASP A 22 -8.49 8.91 18.40
CA ASP A 22 -8.68 7.55 17.86
C ASP A 22 -8.59 7.62 16.33
N ALA A 23 -7.36 7.76 15.83
CA ALA A 23 -7.03 7.47 14.45
C ALA A 23 -6.53 6.02 14.39
N GLY A 24 -7.46 5.07 14.48
CA GLY A 24 -7.33 3.65 14.13
C GLY A 24 -6.02 2.98 14.54
N ALA A 25 -5.98 2.40 15.75
CA ALA A 25 -4.87 1.55 16.15
C ALA A 25 -4.65 0.42 15.13
N GLU A 26 -3.51 0.44 14.42
CA GLU A 26 -3.10 -0.62 13.47
C GLU A 26 -3.18 -1.97 14.18
N THR A 27 -3.96 -2.89 13.64
CA THR A 27 -4.09 -4.22 14.27
C THR A 27 -2.75 -4.95 14.18
N GLY A 28 -2.45 -5.80 15.15
CA GLY A 28 -1.22 -6.61 15.11
C GLY A 28 -1.10 -7.46 13.83
N ARG A 29 -2.22 -7.78 13.16
CA ARG A 29 -2.20 -8.47 11.87
C ARG A 29 -1.71 -7.56 10.73
N GLU A 30 -2.22 -6.35 10.65
CA GLU A 30 -1.82 -5.37 9.62
C GLU A 30 -0.35 -4.99 9.76
N ALA A 31 0.12 -4.75 10.99
CA ALA A 31 1.52 -4.47 11.28
C ALA A 31 2.44 -5.61 10.81
N ILE A 32 2.05 -6.87 11.06
CA ILE A 32 2.82 -8.05 10.58
C ILE A 32 2.83 -8.11 9.05
N VAL A 33 1.68 -7.94 8.39
CA VAL A 33 1.58 -7.98 6.92
C VAL A 33 2.46 -6.91 6.30
N ARG A 34 2.41 -5.68 6.82
CA ARG A 34 3.25 -4.55 6.37
C ARG A 34 4.75 -4.83 6.59
N ALA A 35 5.13 -5.32 7.77
CA ALA A 35 6.53 -5.68 8.04
C ALA A 35 7.03 -6.82 7.13
N ALA A 36 6.19 -7.82 6.90
CA ALA A 36 6.50 -8.94 6.02
C ALA A 36 6.65 -8.49 4.57
N ARG A 37 5.70 -7.68 4.05
CA ARG A 37 5.79 -7.08 2.71
C ARG A 37 7.11 -6.35 2.54
N ARG A 38 7.46 -5.44 3.46
CA ARG A 38 8.75 -4.74 3.45
C ARG A 38 9.94 -5.69 3.44
N ALA A 39 9.95 -6.69 4.33
CA ALA A 39 11.06 -7.61 4.49
C ALA A 39 11.30 -8.46 3.22
N PHE A 40 10.25 -9.06 2.65
CA PHE A 40 10.32 -9.84 1.42
C PHE A 40 10.58 -8.98 0.17
N THR A 41 10.37 -7.67 0.27
CA THR A 41 10.72 -6.72 -0.79
C THR A 41 12.22 -6.39 -0.81
N LEU A 42 12.80 -6.18 0.37
CA LEU A 42 14.16 -5.65 0.50
C LEU A 42 15.25 -6.72 0.50
N ARG A 43 14.89 -7.98 0.74
CA ARG A 43 15.84 -9.09 0.94
C ARG A 43 15.40 -10.34 0.19
N PRO A 44 16.34 -11.19 -0.26
CA PRO A 44 16.03 -12.53 -0.75
C PRO A 44 15.20 -13.32 0.26
N TYR A 45 14.36 -14.25 -0.23
CA TYR A 45 13.48 -15.01 0.64
C TYR A 45 14.27 -15.68 1.76
N ALA A 46 15.38 -16.35 1.45
CA ALA A 46 16.25 -17.04 2.42
C ALA A 46 16.69 -16.17 3.61
N GLU A 47 16.98 -14.89 3.38
CA GLU A 47 17.49 -13.96 4.40
C GLU A 47 16.41 -13.38 5.32
N VAL A 48 15.13 -13.47 4.92
CA VAL A 48 14.02 -12.96 5.73
C VAL A 48 13.75 -13.90 6.92
N THR A 49 13.73 -13.36 8.13
CA THR A 49 13.45 -14.15 9.34
C THR A 49 12.14 -13.73 10.01
N MET A 50 11.42 -14.69 10.59
CA MET A 50 10.18 -14.41 11.35
C MET A 50 10.44 -13.50 12.55
N ARG A 51 11.63 -13.62 13.18
CA ARG A 51 12.07 -12.72 14.26
C ARG A 51 12.29 -11.29 13.76
N GLY A 52 12.92 -11.12 12.61
CA GLY A 52 13.12 -9.80 12.01
C GLY A 52 11.80 -9.12 11.64
N ILE A 53 10.84 -9.87 11.10
CA ILE A 53 9.49 -9.36 10.81
C ILE A 53 8.78 -8.96 12.12
N ALA A 54 8.86 -9.79 13.17
CA ALA A 54 8.25 -9.49 14.46
C ALA A 54 8.78 -8.20 15.08
N ALA A 55 10.11 -7.99 15.01
CA ALA A 55 10.75 -6.78 15.48
C ALA A 55 10.27 -5.53 14.70
N ASP A 56 10.22 -5.58 13.37
CA ASP A 56 9.73 -4.46 12.54
C ASP A 56 8.22 -4.18 12.76
N ALA A 57 7.44 -5.22 13.04
CA ALA A 57 6.02 -5.10 13.34
C ALA A 57 5.72 -4.69 14.79
N GLY A 58 6.72 -4.66 15.69
CA GLY A 58 6.51 -4.38 17.12
C GLY A 58 5.70 -5.47 17.85
N VAL A 59 5.78 -6.72 17.41
CA VAL A 59 5.03 -7.86 17.98
C VAL A 59 5.95 -9.00 18.42
N SER A 60 5.41 -9.98 19.15
CA SER A 60 6.17 -11.19 19.48
C SER A 60 6.21 -12.17 18.28
N PRO A 61 7.32 -12.91 18.08
CA PRO A 61 7.39 -13.96 17.05
C PRO A 61 6.28 -15.02 17.19
N SER A 62 5.90 -15.34 18.43
CA SER A 62 4.81 -16.27 18.73
C SER A 62 3.46 -15.79 18.20
N LEU A 63 3.21 -14.48 18.15
CA LEU A 63 2.00 -13.93 17.54
C LEU A 63 1.98 -14.18 16.04
N ILE A 64 3.12 -14.05 15.35
CA ILE A 64 3.20 -14.35 13.91
C ILE A 64 2.90 -15.83 13.66
N VAL A 65 3.55 -16.73 14.40
CA VAL A 65 3.31 -18.18 14.27
C VAL A 65 1.83 -18.52 14.55
N LYS A 66 1.25 -17.94 15.59
CA LYS A 66 -0.18 -18.13 15.92
C LYS A 66 -1.12 -17.64 14.80
N ARG A 67 -0.77 -16.56 14.09
CA ARG A 67 -1.63 -15.91 13.09
C ARG A 67 -1.43 -16.41 11.67
N PHE A 68 -0.23 -16.83 11.31
CA PHE A 68 0.17 -17.18 9.95
C PHE A 68 0.82 -18.57 9.84
N GLY A 69 1.20 -19.20 10.95
CA GLY A 69 1.83 -20.52 10.95
C GLY A 69 3.32 -20.44 10.62
N SER A 70 3.66 -20.42 9.33
CA SER A 70 5.03 -20.50 8.82
C SER A 70 5.45 -19.24 8.05
N LYS A 71 6.77 -19.10 7.80
CA LYS A 71 7.32 -18.06 6.92
C LYS A 71 6.75 -18.17 5.49
N GLU A 72 6.59 -19.39 5.00
CA GLU A 72 6.02 -19.67 3.69
C GLU A 72 4.54 -19.27 3.63
N ALA A 73 3.75 -19.61 4.65
CA ALA A 73 2.34 -19.21 4.72
C ALA A 73 2.17 -17.69 4.84
N LEU A 74 3.07 -17.03 5.60
CA LEU A 74 3.14 -15.56 5.65
C LEU A 74 3.53 -14.97 4.29
N PHE A 75 4.52 -15.54 3.60
CA PHE A 75 4.90 -15.14 2.25
C PHE A 75 3.72 -15.29 1.28
N ASN A 76 3.05 -16.43 1.30
CA ASN A 76 1.87 -16.70 0.49
C ASN A 76 0.74 -15.69 0.74
N THR A 77 0.58 -15.23 1.98
CA THR A 77 -0.40 -14.21 2.36
C THR A 77 -0.04 -12.84 1.78
N VAL A 78 1.23 -12.45 1.82
CA VAL A 78 1.66 -11.17 1.24
C VAL A 78 1.78 -11.21 -0.29
N ALA A 79 2.00 -12.39 -0.86
CA ALA A 79 2.03 -12.65 -2.30
C ALA A 79 0.63 -12.93 -2.88
N ASP A 80 -0.44 -12.59 -2.16
CA ASP A 80 -1.82 -12.62 -2.65
C ASP A 80 -2.26 -11.21 -3.04
N PHE A 81 -2.63 -11.03 -4.30
CA PHE A 81 -3.05 -9.77 -4.88
C PHE A 81 -4.56 -9.67 -5.05
N ARG A 82 -5.34 -10.73 -4.77
CA ARG A 82 -6.78 -10.77 -5.08
C ARG A 82 -7.55 -9.65 -4.42
N ALA A 83 -7.36 -9.43 -3.12
CA ALA A 83 -8.04 -8.37 -2.38
C ALA A 83 -7.71 -6.97 -2.93
N ALA A 84 -6.45 -6.72 -3.26
CA ALA A 84 -6.04 -5.44 -3.86
C ALA A 84 -6.62 -5.27 -5.27
N ALA A 85 -6.70 -6.36 -6.06
CA ALA A 85 -7.33 -6.35 -7.37
C ALA A 85 -8.85 -6.14 -7.27
N ASP A 86 -9.51 -6.72 -6.26
CA ASP A 86 -10.93 -6.47 -5.98
C ASP A 86 -11.15 -4.98 -5.72
N GLU A 87 -10.35 -4.36 -4.84
CA GLU A 87 -10.42 -2.93 -4.56
C GLU A 87 -10.14 -2.08 -5.81
N LEU A 88 -9.08 -2.39 -6.57
CA LEU A 88 -8.68 -1.63 -7.77
C LEU A 88 -9.69 -1.72 -8.91
N PHE A 89 -10.44 -2.81 -9.02
CA PHE A 89 -11.40 -3.03 -10.10
C PHE A 89 -12.86 -2.83 -9.66
N ALA A 90 -13.10 -2.31 -8.46
CA ALA A 90 -14.42 -2.02 -7.90
C ALA A 90 -15.07 -0.75 -8.50
N ALA A 91 -15.01 -0.58 -9.82
CA ALA A 91 -15.65 0.52 -10.52
C ALA A 91 -16.10 0.12 -11.93
N GLU A 92 -17.14 0.79 -12.42
CA GLU A 92 -17.61 0.64 -13.80
C GLU A 92 -16.54 1.11 -14.80
N PRO A 93 -16.47 0.51 -16.00
CA PRO A 93 -15.43 0.81 -16.99
C PRO A 93 -15.26 2.30 -17.28
N SER A 94 -16.34 3.07 -17.33
CA SER A 94 -16.34 4.52 -17.64
C SER A 94 -15.69 5.39 -16.55
N ALA A 95 -15.55 4.88 -15.33
CA ALA A 95 -14.93 5.59 -14.20
C ALA A 95 -13.64 4.90 -13.71
N LEU A 96 -13.32 3.73 -14.27
CA LEU A 96 -12.25 2.85 -13.79
C LEU A 96 -10.88 3.54 -13.80
N GLY A 97 -10.56 4.36 -14.81
CA GLY A 97 -9.30 5.09 -14.86
C GLY A 97 -9.09 6.02 -13.67
N ARG A 98 -10.14 6.72 -13.22
CA ARG A 98 -10.09 7.59 -12.03
C ARG A 98 -9.98 6.75 -10.76
N HIS A 99 -10.83 5.74 -10.66
CA HIS A 99 -10.89 4.83 -9.52
C HIS A 99 -9.53 4.15 -9.25
N LEU A 100 -8.85 3.69 -10.31
CA LEU A 100 -7.53 3.08 -10.22
C LEU A 100 -6.49 4.01 -9.60
N VAL A 101 -6.46 5.29 -9.99
CA VAL A 101 -5.49 6.26 -9.45
C VAL A 101 -5.77 6.55 -7.98
N LEU A 102 -7.03 6.84 -7.64
CA LEU A 102 -7.42 7.15 -6.26
C LEU A 102 -7.17 5.96 -5.33
N THR A 103 -7.61 4.77 -5.73
CA THR A 103 -7.43 3.54 -4.96
C THR A 103 -5.95 3.19 -4.81
N MET A 104 -5.13 3.36 -5.85
CA MET A 104 -3.68 3.13 -5.73
C MET A 104 -3.03 4.09 -4.74
N VAL A 105 -3.40 5.38 -4.78
CA VAL A 105 -2.89 6.39 -3.84
C VAL A 105 -3.31 6.06 -2.40
N GLU A 106 -4.55 5.63 -2.20
CA GLU A 106 -5.06 5.21 -0.89
C GLU A 106 -4.34 3.96 -0.37
N LEU A 107 -4.25 2.91 -1.18
CA LEU A 107 -3.52 1.68 -0.83
C LEU A 107 -2.07 2.01 -0.46
N ARG A 108 -1.41 2.86 -1.24
CA ARG A 108 -0.06 3.33 -0.95
C ARG A 108 0.01 4.01 0.42
N ASP A 109 -0.91 4.90 0.75
CA ASP A 109 -0.89 5.62 2.03
C ASP A 109 -1.24 4.69 3.21
N ARG A 110 -2.19 3.77 3.03
CA ARG A 110 -2.54 2.70 3.99
C ARG A 110 -1.34 1.83 4.31
N PHE A 111 -0.56 1.47 3.30
CA PHE A 111 0.67 0.70 3.48
C PHE A 111 1.89 1.59 3.83
N ARG A 112 1.74 2.90 4.08
CA ARG A 112 2.83 3.84 4.39
C ARG A 112 3.96 3.84 3.35
N GLY A 113 3.61 3.79 2.07
CA GLY A 113 4.57 3.72 0.98
C GLY A 113 5.24 2.35 0.83
N ASP A 114 4.62 1.28 1.36
CA ASP A 114 5.19 -0.07 1.29
C ASP A 114 5.39 -0.46 -0.19
N PRO A 115 6.59 -0.89 -0.57
CA PRO A 115 6.94 -1.04 -1.96
C PRO A 115 6.55 -2.43 -2.45
N LEU A 116 5.26 -2.78 -2.36
CA LEU A 116 4.72 -3.93 -3.10
C LEU A 116 5.15 -3.91 -4.58
N LEU A 117 5.33 -2.70 -5.10
CA LEU A 117 5.87 -2.41 -6.42
C LEU A 117 7.35 -2.77 -6.60
N ARG A 118 8.22 -2.69 -5.58
CA ARG A 118 9.63 -3.11 -5.71
C ARG A 118 9.80 -4.63 -5.72
N VAL A 119 8.80 -5.41 -5.29
CA VAL A 119 8.88 -6.89 -5.36
C VAL A 119 8.74 -7.39 -6.79
N VAL A 120 7.83 -6.79 -7.57
CA VAL A 120 7.68 -7.09 -9.01
C VAL A 120 8.98 -6.77 -9.78
N PHE A 121 9.75 -5.77 -9.32
CA PHE A 121 10.97 -5.30 -9.99
C PHE A 121 12.30 -5.77 -9.40
N SER A 122 12.34 -6.54 -8.31
CA SER A 122 13.63 -7.08 -7.89
C SER A 122 14.03 -8.23 -8.83
N LEU A 123 15.09 -7.96 -9.60
CA LEU A 123 15.71 -8.87 -10.53
C LEU A 123 16.31 -10.05 -9.74
N GLY A 124 15.91 -11.27 -10.10
CA GLY A 124 16.35 -12.50 -9.44
C GLY A 124 15.63 -13.72 -9.98
N ILE A 125 16.36 -14.83 -10.09
CA ILE A 125 15.96 -16.14 -10.63
C ILE A 125 15.81 -17.13 -9.47
N GLU A 126 14.97 -16.79 -8.48
CA GLU A 126 14.60 -17.70 -7.38
C GLU A 126 13.11 -18.10 -7.53
N ASP A 127 12.76 -19.31 -7.07
CA ASP A 127 11.42 -19.92 -7.27
C ASP A 127 10.28 -19.04 -6.74
N GLU A 128 10.47 -18.36 -5.61
CA GLU A 128 9.48 -17.49 -4.99
C GLU A 128 9.17 -16.24 -5.84
N ARG A 129 10.14 -15.75 -6.61
CA ARG A 129 9.94 -14.62 -7.55
C ARG A 129 9.15 -15.06 -8.77
N THR A 130 9.38 -16.28 -9.24
CA THR A 130 8.59 -16.89 -10.32
C THR A 130 7.12 -17.03 -9.89
N LEU A 131 6.87 -17.53 -8.68
CA LEU A 131 5.52 -17.63 -8.12
C LEU A 131 4.84 -16.26 -8.03
N LEU A 132 5.54 -15.23 -7.55
CA LEU A 132 4.97 -13.90 -7.44
C LEU A 132 4.58 -13.30 -8.80
N ARG A 133 5.46 -13.45 -9.81
CA ARG A 133 5.17 -13.01 -11.18
C ARG A 133 3.96 -13.74 -11.76
N ALA A 134 3.87 -15.05 -11.55
CA ALA A 134 2.73 -15.86 -11.99
C ALA A 134 1.43 -15.38 -11.33
N ARG A 135 1.43 -15.18 -10.01
CA ARG A 135 0.26 -14.67 -9.28
C ARG A 135 -0.13 -13.26 -9.68
N PHE A 136 0.83 -12.35 -9.86
CA PHE A 136 0.53 -10.99 -10.32
C PHE A 136 -0.14 -11.02 -11.69
N ARG A 137 0.40 -11.81 -12.62
CA ARG A 137 -0.19 -11.99 -13.95
C ARG A 137 -1.61 -12.52 -13.85
N GLU A 138 -1.82 -13.63 -13.15
CA GLU A 138 -3.13 -14.29 -13.04
C GLU A 138 -4.16 -13.40 -12.32
N GLN A 139 -3.80 -12.84 -11.16
CA GLN A 139 -4.74 -12.20 -10.24
C GLN A 139 -5.00 -10.73 -10.58
N VAL A 140 -4.09 -10.07 -11.31
CA VAL A 140 -4.19 -8.65 -11.65
C VAL A 140 -4.35 -8.48 -13.15
N THR A 141 -3.35 -8.89 -13.95
CA THR A 141 -3.30 -8.59 -15.39
C THR A 141 -4.36 -9.35 -16.18
N ASP A 142 -4.44 -10.67 -16.04
CA ASP A 142 -5.37 -11.52 -16.79
C ASP A 142 -6.83 -11.24 -16.36
N ARG A 143 -7.03 -10.94 -15.07
CA ARG A 143 -8.31 -10.46 -14.55
C ARG A 143 -8.73 -9.13 -15.17
N LEU A 144 -7.84 -8.14 -15.21
CA LEU A 144 -8.12 -6.86 -15.85
C LEU A 144 -8.41 -7.05 -17.34
N ALA A 145 -7.62 -7.86 -18.05
CA ALA A 145 -7.83 -8.14 -19.47
C ALA A 145 -9.21 -8.74 -19.76
N THR A 146 -9.76 -9.53 -18.84
CA THR A 146 -11.11 -10.12 -18.94
C THR A 146 -12.21 -9.06 -18.76
N ALA A 147 -11.93 -7.99 -18.02
CA ALA A 147 -12.86 -6.88 -17.81
C ALA A 147 -12.85 -5.85 -18.96
N LEU A 148 -11.83 -5.88 -19.84
CA LEU A 148 -11.71 -4.98 -20.98
C LEU A 148 -12.42 -5.53 -22.21
N THR A 149 -12.94 -4.62 -23.04
CA THR A 149 -13.57 -4.93 -24.33
C THR A 149 -12.73 -4.45 -25.50
N GLY A 150 -12.97 -5.01 -26.69
CA GLY A 150 -12.30 -4.60 -27.93
C GLY A 150 -10.98 -5.32 -28.19
N PRO A 151 -10.13 -4.83 -29.10
CA PRO A 151 -8.86 -5.46 -29.43
C PRO A 151 -7.83 -5.29 -28.31
N ASP A 152 -6.81 -6.16 -28.33
CA ASP A 152 -5.59 -6.06 -27.53
C ASP A 152 -5.80 -5.94 -26.01
N THR A 153 -6.89 -6.50 -25.48
CA THR A 153 -7.27 -6.40 -24.06
C THR A 153 -6.12 -6.78 -23.12
N ARG A 154 -5.37 -7.83 -23.46
CA ARG A 154 -4.22 -8.27 -22.68
C ARG A 154 -3.06 -7.28 -22.69
N LEU A 155 -2.68 -6.76 -23.86
CA LEU A 155 -1.62 -5.75 -23.97
C LEU A 155 -2.03 -4.48 -23.23
N ARG A 156 -3.28 -4.04 -23.39
CA ARG A 156 -3.83 -2.87 -22.70
C ARG A 156 -3.85 -3.05 -21.19
N ALA A 157 -4.22 -4.22 -20.69
CA ALA A 157 -4.12 -4.55 -19.27
C ALA A 157 -2.68 -4.51 -18.75
N GLU A 158 -1.72 -5.05 -19.50
CA GLU A 158 -0.29 -4.98 -19.18
C GLU A 158 0.21 -3.52 -19.14
N LEU A 159 -0.23 -2.66 -20.06
CA LEU A 159 0.10 -1.23 -20.08
C LEU A 159 -0.53 -0.45 -18.92
N ILE A 160 -1.81 -0.71 -18.59
CA ILE A 160 -2.51 -0.12 -17.44
C ILE A 160 -1.78 -0.48 -16.15
N ALA A 161 -1.44 -1.77 -15.98
CA ALA A 161 -0.65 -2.22 -14.85
C ALA A 161 0.69 -1.46 -14.82
N GLY A 162 1.45 -1.46 -15.91
CA GLY A 162 2.73 -0.75 -16.01
C GLY A 162 2.66 0.73 -15.63
N GLN A 163 1.62 1.45 -16.08
CA GLN A 163 1.39 2.85 -15.71
C GLN A 163 1.13 3.02 -14.21
N LEU A 164 0.25 2.21 -13.61
CA LEU A 164 -0.03 2.28 -12.17
C LEU A 164 1.20 1.92 -11.32
N LEU A 165 1.94 0.87 -11.73
CA LEU A 165 3.18 0.48 -11.05
C LEU A 165 4.21 1.63 -11.13
N GLY A 166 4.37 2.25 -12.30
CA GLY A 166 5.29 3.37 -12.50
C GLY A 166 4.90 4.62 -11.71
N LEU A 167 3.61 4.94 -11.64
CA LEU A 167 3.10 6.05 -10.84
C LEU A 167 3.38 5.83 -9.35
N GLY A 168 3.02 4.66 -8.80
CA GLY A 168 3.25 4.35 -7.39
C GLY A 168 4.73 4.36 -7.02
N ALA A 169 5.60 3.84 -7.89
CA ALA A 169 7.05 3.90 -7.69
C ALA A 169 7.58 5.35 -7.69
N THR A 170 7.15 6.16 -8.66
CA THR A 170 7.57 7.57 -8.78
C THR A 170 7.15 8.39 -7.56
N LEU A 171 5.90 8.24 -7.11
CA LEU A 171 5.40 8.94 -5.92
C LEU A 171 6.16 8.51 -4.66
N SER A 172 6.56 7.23 -4.57
CA SER A 172 7.35 6.72 -3.44
C SER A 172 8.78 7.27 -3.42
N LEU A 173 9.40 7.47 -4.59
CA LEU A 173 10.77 8.02 -4.69
C LEU A 173 10.89 9.48 -4.25
N HIS A 174 9.82 10.26 -4.39
CA HIS A 174 9.83 11.68 -4.08
C HIS A 174 9.34 12.00 -2.66
N ARG A 175 9.13 11.02 -1.78
CA ARG A 175 8.66 11.29 -0.40
C ARG A 175 9.79 11.85 0.50
N PRO A 176 9.46 12.72 1.47
CA PRO A 176 8.14 13.27 1.75
C PRO A 176 7.75 14.47 0.87
N ASP A 177 8.73 15.17 0.29
CA ASP A 177 8.58 16.54 -0.25
C ASP A 177 8.11 16.61 -1.72
N GLY A 178 7.68 15.49 -2.28
CA GLY A 178 7.27 15.38 -3.68
C GLY A 178 6.04 16.22 -4.00
N ALA A 179 5.99 16.78 -5.22
CA ALA A 179 4.85 17.56 -5.69
C ALA A 179 3.52 16.79 -5.63
N GLY A 180 3.54 15.47 -5.82
CA GLY A 180 2.36 14.62 -5.70
C GLY A 180 1.79 14.55 -4.28
N SER A 181 2.62 14.66 -3.23
CA SER A 181 2.17 14.74 -1.84
C SER A 181 1.39 16.04 -1.58
N HIS A 182 1.84 17.14 -2.19
CA HIS A 182 1.24 18.47 -2.04
C HIS A 182 -0.02 18.65 -2.88
N ALA A 183 -0.07 18.05 -4.08
CA ALA A 183 -1.20 18.17 -5.00
C ALA A 183 -2.44 17.39 -4.55
N GLY A 184 -2.27 16.32 -3.76
CA GLY A 184 -3.36 15.46 -3.29
C GLY A 184 -3.83 14.42 -4.33
N ALA A 185 -4.58 13.43 -3.86
CA ALA A 185 -5.04 12.28 -4.67
C ALA A 185 -5.94 12.70 -5.83
N GLU A 186 -6.88 13.62 -5.60
CA GLU A 186 -7.81 14.12 -6.61
C GLU A 186 -7.08 14.77 -7.78
N ARG A 187 -6.09 15.62 -7.51
CA ARG A 187 -5.33 16.29 -8.57
C ARG A 187 -4.47 15.31 -9.36
N LEU A 188 -3.92 14.29 -8.71
CA LEU A 188 -3.23 13.19 -9.38
C LEU A 188 -4.18 12.43 -10.31
N ALA A 189 -5.39 12.14 -9.86
CA ALA A 189 -6.41 11.48 -10.65
C ALA A 189 -6.82 12.32 -11.87
N ASP A 190 -7.06 13.63 -11.71
CA ASP A 190 -7.40 14.52 -12.82
C ASP A 190 -6.33 14.53 -13.93
N LEU A 191 -5.05 14.46 -13.54
CA LEU A 191 -3.93 14.51 -14.49
C LEU A 191 -3.62 13.14 -15.12
N TYR A 192 -3.75 12.05 -14.35
CA TYR A 192 -3.25 10.74 -14.75
C TYR A 192 -4.36 9.81 -15.29
N ALA A 193 -5.56 9.88 -14.72
CA ALA A 193 -6.68 9.01 -15.09
C ALA A 193 -7.06 9.05 -16.57
N PRO A 194 -7.04 10.20 -17.29
CA PRO A 194 -7.37 10.20 -18.71
C PRO A 194 -6.46 9.31 -19.56
N GLY A 195 -5.20 9.12 -19.15
CA GLY A 195 -4.26 8.21 -19.81
C GLY A 195 -4.66 6.75 -19.67
N LEU A 196 -5.03 6.35 -18.45
CA LEU A 196 -5.54 5.01 -18.14
C LEU A 196 -6.89 4.77 -18.82
N GLN A 197 -7.79 5.76 -18.77
CA GLN A 197 -9.14 5.64 -19.33
C GLN A 197 -9.10 5.38 -20.84
N ARG A 198 -8.20 6.03 -21.59
CA ARG A 198 -7.99 5.70 -23.02
C ARG A 198 -7.59 4.25 -23.25
N LEU A 199 -6.76 3.67 -22.38
CA LEU A 199 -6.41 2.25 -22.45
C LEU A 199 -7.57 1.34 -22.03
N ILE A 200 -8.50 1.81 -21.20
CA ILE A 200 -9.67 1.06 -20.75
C ILE A 200 -10.78 1.08 -21.80
N ASP A 201 -11.01 2.22 -22.42
CA ASP A 201 -12.03 2.40 -23.47
C ASP A 201 -11.60 1.67 -24.77
N GLY A 202 -10.30 1.73 -25.08
CA GLY A 202 -9.73 1.15 -26.29
C GLY A 202 -9.69 2.15 -27.44
N PRO A 203 -9.09 1.75 -28.58
CA PRO A 203 -9.06 2.56 -29.79
C PRO A 203 -10.46 2.75 -30.41
#